data_AF-A0A2E9CZ79-F1
#
_entry.id   AF-A0A2E9CZ79-F1
#
_cell.length_a   1.000
_cell.length_b   1.000
_cell.length_c   1.000
_cell.angle_alpha   90.00
_cell.angle_beta   90.00
_cell.angle_gamma   90.00
#
_symmetry.space_group_name_H-M   'P 1'
#
loop_
_entity.id
_entity.type
_entity.pdbx_description
1 polymer ?
#
loop_
_entity_poly.entity_id
_entity_poly.type
_entity_poly.pdbx_seq_one_letter_code
_entity_poly.pdbx_strand_id
1 'polypeptide(L)'
;MYLTDEKTKHSSWVGSYQTRKWNDVTSIIYFEKVYGGRSLLKRIKLEAENTGFKFNSSMVQENETHSWLSSGWNAAEKLNVLSINLRSLELKKIESSYFENFTKNNIDELVDLDKSIFSPYWQNSRAAFIETLDSCNQNFL
;
A
#
# COMPACT_ATOMS: atom_id res chain seq x y z
N MET A 1 -6.65 19.06 5.12
CA MET A 1 -7.71 18.03 5.17
C MET A 1 -7.18 16.83 4.38
N TYR A 2 -7.17 15.62 4.94
CA TYR A 2 -6.64 14.45 4.23
C TYR A 2 -7.64 14.01 3.15
N LEU A 3 -7.16 13.80 1.92
CA LEU A 3 -7.95 13.35 0.79
C LEU A 3 -7.58 11.91 0.41
N THR A 4 -8.49 11.21 -0.25
CA THR A 4 -8.25 9.85 -0.77
C THR A 4 -7.24 9.87 -1.92
N ASP A 5 -7.35 10.89 -2.78
CA ASP A 5 -6.68 10.92 -4.08
C ASP A 5 -5.36 11.71 -4.03
N GLU A 6 -5.14 12.50 -2.98
CA GLU A 6 -3.97 13.37 -2.84
C GLU A 6 -3.15 13.05 -1.59
N LYS A 7 -1.87 12.76 -1.79
CA LYS A 7 -0.90 12.67 -0.70
C LYS A 7 -0.56 14.06 -0.19
N THR A 8 -0.72 14.29 1.11
CA THR A 8 -0.24 15.49 1.79
C THR A 8 1.13 15.24 2.41
N LYS A 9 2.12 16.07 2.09
CA LYS A 9 3.49 15.98 2.62
C LYS A 9 3.65 16.84 3.87
N HIS A 10 4.28 16.26 4.89
CA HIS A 10 4.58 16.91 6.17
C HIS A 10 6.07 16.85 6.43
N SER A 11 6.67 17.98 6.81
CA SER A 11 8.12 18.06 7.05
C SER A 11 8.42 18.71 8.39
N SER A 12 9.46 18.23 9.04
CA SER A 12 9.96 18.76 10.30
C SER A 12 11.45 18.48 10.46
N TRP A 13 12.06 19.08 11.49
CA TRP A 13 13.46 18.84 11.83
C TRP A 13 13.78 17.40 12.22
N VAL A 14 12.79 16.61 12.69
CA VAL A 14 12.99 15.20 13.07
C VAL A 14 12.73 14.22 11.92
N GLY A 15 12.26 14.70 10.77
CA GLY A 15 11.88 13.84 9.66
C GLY A 15 10.76 14.39 8.79
N SER A 16 10.43 13.65 7.72
CA SER A 16 9.28 13.93 6.86
C SER A 16 8.49 12.68 6.53
N TYR A 17 7.23 12.91 6.21
CA TYR A 17 6.28 11.85 5.91
C TYR A 17 5.17 12.34 4.99
N GLN A 18 4.45 11.39 4.41
CA GLN A 18 3.26 11.63 3.61
C GLN A 18 2.05 11.03 4.29
N THR A 19 0.89 11.60 4.01
CA THR A 19 -0.40 11.11 4.51
C THR A 19 -1.45 11.13 3.42
N ARG A 20 -2.37 10.17 3.45
CA ARG A 20 -3.58 10.17 2.63
C ARG A 20 -4.72 9.48 3.36
N LYS A 21 -5.97 9.84 3.05
CA LYS A 21 -7.12 9.11 3.57
C LYS A 21 -7.16 7.72 2.92
N TRP A 22 -7.52 6.69 3.68
CA TRP A 22 -7.63 5.35 3.10
C TRP A 22 -8.75 5.27 2.06
N ASN A 23 -9.94 5.71 2.44
CA ASN A 23 -11.13 5.81 1.62
C ASN A 23 -12.13 6.75 2.32
N ASP A 24 -13.27 7.01 1.69
CA ASP A 24 -14.26 7.91 2.28
C ASP A 24 -15.11 7.32 3.40
N VAL A 25 -14.99 6.02 3.64
CA VAL A 25 -15.83 5.26 4.57
C VAL A 25 -15.19 5.14 5.96
N THR A 26 -13.86 5.10 6.04
CA THR A 26 -13.12 4.87 7.29
C THR A 26 -12.42 6.14 7.77
N SER A 27 -12.20 6.24 9.08
CA SER A 27 -11.40 7.32 9.70
C SER A 27 -9.89 7.06 9.64
N ILE A 28 -9.46 6.07 8.86
CA ILE A 28 -8.06 5.65 8.78
C ILE A 28 -7.32 6.59 7.83
N ILE A 29 -6.20 7.10 8.31
CA ILE A 29 -5.28 7.90 7.52
C ILE A 29 -3.99 7.10 7.39
N TYR A 30 -3.60 6.85 6.15
CA TYR A 30 -2.32 6.22 5.85
C TYR A 30 -1.20 7.21 6.06
N PHE A 31 -0.14 6.68 6.62
CA PHE A 31 1.09 7.34 6.93
C PHE A 31 2.22 6.61 6.18
N GLU A 32 3.04 7.36 5.46
CA GLU A 32 4.21 6.85 4.76
C GLU A 32 5.44 7.65 5.20
N LYS A 33 6.34 6.99 5.92
CA LYS A 33 7.61 7.58 6.35
C LYS A 33 8.50 7.81 5.13
N VAL A 34 8.91 9.06 4.88
CA VAL A 34 9.87 9.38 3.82
C VAL A 34 11.30 9.32 4.35
N TYR A 35 11.57 10.00 5.49
CA TYR A 35 12.84 9.85 6.22
C TYR A 35 12.63 10.25 7.69
N GLY A 36 13.45 9.69 8.59
CA GLY A 36 13.39 9.95 10.03
C GLY A 36 13.42 8.66 10.84
N GLY A 37 13.72 8.80 12.14
CA GLY A 37 13.86 7.66 13.06
C GLY A 37 12.80 7.62 14.14
N ARG A 38 13.14 7.07 15.30
CA ARG A 38 12.24 6.91 16.45
C ARG A 38 11.55 8.21 16.87
N SER A 39 12.27 9.34 16.84
CA SER A 39 11.74 10.66 17.22
C SER A 39 10.58 11.10 16.32
N LEU A 40 10.68 10.84 15.02
CA LEU A 40 9.60 11.09 14.08
C LEU A 40 8.39 10.21 14.44
N LEU A 41 8.61 8.91 14.60
CA LEU A 41 7.53 7.94 14.90
C LEU A 41 6.79 8.27 16.20
N LYS A 42 7.49 8.72 17.25
CA LYS A 42 6.87 9.17 18.51
C LYS A 42 6.02 10.41 18.32
N ARG A 43 6.53 11.38 17.55
CA ARG A 43 5.80 12.62 17.26
C ARG A 43 4.49 12.34 16.53
N ILE A 44 4.53 11.50 15.50
CA ILE A 44 3.34 11.16 14.71
C ILE A 44 2.31 10.42 15.57
N LYS A 45 2.77 9.52 16.45
CA LYS A 45 1.89 8.83 17.39
C LYS A 45 1.16 9.82 18.31
N LEU A 46 1.89 10.79 18.86
CA LEU A 46 1.31 11.87 19.68
C LEU A 46 0.35 12.76 18.89
N GLU A 47 0.66 13.06 17.63
CA GLU A 47 -0.21 13.83 16.74
C GLU A 47 -1.54 13.09 16.47
N ALA A 48 -1.48 11.79 16.22
CA ALA A 48 -2.66 10.93 16.04
C ALA A 48 -3.54 10.93 17.30
N GLU A 49 -2.94 10.84 18.49
CA GLU A 49 -3.65 10.90 19.77
C GLU A 49 -4.33 12.26 20.00
N ASN A 50 -3.61 13.36 19.75
CA ASN A 50 -4.12 14.72 19.95
C ASN A 50 -5.25 15.08 19.00
N THR A 51 -5.23 14.54 17.78
CA THR A 51 -6.24 14.81 16.75
C THR A 51 -7.42 13.83 16.80
N GLY A 52 -7.28 12.72 17.54
CA GLY A 52 -8.25 11.62 17.55
C GLY A 52 -8.23 10.78 16.26
N PHE A 53 -7.25 10.97 15.38
CA PHE A 53 -7.12 10.21 14.15
C PHE A 53 -6.47 8.84 14.36
N LYS A 54 -6.87 7.87 13.53
CA LYS A 54 -6.24 6.55 13.47
C LYS A 54 -5.23 6.52 12.33
N PHE A 55 -3.96 6.73 12.65
CA PHE A 55 -2.88 6.62 11.67
C PHE A 55 -2.41 5.18 11.53
N ASN A 56 -2.28 4.72 10.29
CA ASN A 56 -1.71 3.41 9.94
C ASN A 56 -0.50 3.61 9.04
N SER A 57 0.58 2.87 9.29
CA SER A 57 1.69 2.82 8.33
C SER A 57 1.37 1.93 7.15
N SER A 58 1.85 2.28 5.96
CA SER A 58 2.09 1.27 4.92
C SER A 58 3.23 0.33 5.35
N MET A 59 3.11 -0.94 4.95
CA MET A 59 3.99 -2.09 5.25
C MET A 59 5.38 -1.75 5.81
N VAL A 60 5.66 -2.24 7.02
CA VAL A 60 6.97 -2.10 7.68
C VAL A 60 7.75 -3.40 7.51
N GLN A 61 9.03 -3.31 7.10
CA GLN A 61 9.89 -4.49 7.03
C GLN A 61 10.16 -5.05 8.43
N GLU A 62 10.21 -6.37 8.56
CA GLU A 62 10.36 -7.06 9.86
C GLU A 62 11.59 -6.54 10.65
N ASN A 63 12.70 -6.26 9.95
CA ASN A 63 13.93 -5.73 10.54
C ASN A 63 13.81 -4.30 11.09
N GLU A 64 12.81 -3.51 10.67
CA GLU A 64 12.56 -2.16 11.18
C GLU A 64 11.61 -2.17 12.40
N THR A 65 10.88 -3.27 12.64
CA THR A 65 9.77 -3.38 13.61
C THR A 65 10.14 -2.86 15.01
N HIS A 66 11.34 -3.14 15.48
CA HIS A 66 11.78 -2.72 16.81
C HIS A 66 11.70 -1.19 16.99
N SER A 67 12.04 -0.41 15.95
CA SER A 67 11.97 1.06 16.01
C SER A 67 10.54 1.56 16.17
N TRP A 68 9.57 0.90 15.52
CA TRP A 68 8.16 1.23 15.57
C TRP A 68 7.54 0.89 16.93
N LEU A 69 7.75 -0.34 17.40
CA LEU A 69 7.24 -0.80 18.69
C LEU A 69 7.79 0.07 19.84
N SER A 70 9.10 0.36 19.83
CA SER A 70 9.74 1.22 20.85
C SER A 70 9.25 2.68 20.83
N SER A 71 8.57 3.09 19.75
CA SER A 71 7.95 4.40 19.60
C SER A 71 6.44 4.40 19.93
N GLY A 72 5.90 3.30 20.47
CA GLY A 72 4.51 3.20 20.92
C GLY A 72 3.52 2.77 19.84
N TRP A 73 4.00 2.25 18.71
CA TRP A 73 3.15 1.67 17.67
C TRP A 73 2.87 0.19 17.97
N ASN A 74 1.76 -0.31 17.45
CA ASN A 74 1.38 -1.72 17.54
C ASN A 74 1.34 -2.33 16.14
N ALA A 75 1.79 -3.58 16.01
CA ALA A 75 1.58 -4.35 14.79
C ALA A 75 0.10 -4.72 14.68
N ALA A 76 -0.53 -4.34 13.56
CA ALA A 76 -1.92 -4.69 13.29
C ALA A 76 -2.00 -6.08 12.61
N GLU A 77 -1.19 -6.28 11.58
CA GLU A 77 -1.19 -7.50 10.76
C GLU A 77 0.22 -7.83 10.28
N LYS A 78 0.45 -9.08 9.89
CA LYS A 78 1.71 -9.56 9.31
C LYS A 78 1.47 -10.18 7.94
N LEU A 79 2.13 -9.64 6.91
CA LEU A 79 2.12 -10.18 5.56
C LEU A 79 3.40 -10.97 5.30
N ASN A 80 3.28 -12.25 4.95
CA ASN A 80 4.41 -13.07 4.54
C ASN A 80 4.59 -12.94 3.02
N VAL A 81 5.77 -12.49 2.59
CA VAL A 81 6.12 -12.40 1.16
C VAL A 81 6.78 -13.70 0.73
N LEU A 82 6.13 -14.42 -0.19
CA LEU A 82 6.74 -15.60 -0.83
C LEU A 82 7.50 -15.15 -2.08
N SER A 83 8.78 -15.51 -2.16
CA SER A 83 9.60 -15.31 -3.35
C SER A 83 9.99 -16.67 -3.93
N ILE A 84 9.78 -16.84 -5.24
CA ILE A 84 10.17 -18.03 -5.99
C ILE A 84 11.12 -17.60 -7.10
N ASN A 85 12.27 -18.26 -7.19
CA ASN A 85 13.16 -18.09 -8.33
C ASN A 85 12.61 -18.88 -9.52
N LEU A 86 12.01 -18.18 -10.48
CA LEU A 86 11.42 -18.82 -11.67
C LEU A 86 12.47 -19.49 -12.57
N ARG A 87 13.77 -19.12 -12.47
CA ARG A 87 14.84 -19.75 -13.25
C ARG A 87 15.15 -21.20 -12.82
N SER A 88 14.82 -21.55 -11.58
CA SER A 88 15.06 -22.89 -11.04
C SER A 88 13.84 -23.82 -11.21
N LEU A 89 12.78 -23.36 -11.86
CA LEU A 89 11.60 -24.18 -12.10
C LEU A 89 11.78 -25.00 -13.39
N GLU A 90 11.60 -26.31 -13.27
CA GLU A 90 11.41 -27.16 -14.44
C GLU A 90 10.06 -26.80 -15.08
N LEU A 91 10.10 -26.27 -16.29
CA LEU A 91 8.90 -25.96 -17.06
C LEU A 91 8.24 -27.29 -17.45
N LYS A 92 7.19 -27.69 -16.73
CA LYS A 92 6.27 -28.71 -17.22
C LYS A 92 5.67 -28.20 -18.54
N LYS A 93 5.53 -29.08 -19.53
CA LYS A 93 4.73 -28.81 -20.72
C LYS A 93 3.28 -28.62 -20.27
N ILE A 94 2.87 -27.36 -20.13
CA ILE A 94 1.48 -26.98 -19.92
C ILE A 94 0.86 -26.88 -21.33
N GLU A 95 -0.37 -27.36 -21.49
CA GLU A 95 -1.13 -27.14 -22.72
C GLU A 95 -1.22 -25.63 -23.01
N SER A 96 -1.13 -25.25 -24.28
CA SER A 96 -1.14 -23.84 -24.67
C SER A 96 -2.51 -23.22 -24.39
N SER A 97 -2.63 -22.47 -23.31
CA SER A 97 -3.77 -21.60 -23.08
C SER A 97 -3.57 -20.27 -23.81
N TYR A 98 -4.64 -19.75 -24.41
CA TYR A 98 -4.64 -18.41 -24.98
C TYR A 98 -4.84 -17.39 -23.87
N PHE A 99 -3.97 -16.38 -23.80
CA PHE A 99 -4.04 -15.29 -22.84
C PHE A 99 -4.07 -13.96 -23.60
N GLU A 100 -4.98 -13.08 -23.21
CA GLU A 100 -5.05 -11.73 -23.75
C GLU A 100 -4.16 -10.79 -22.94
N ASN A 101 -3.58 -9.80 -23.62
CA ASN A 101 -2.86 -8.74 -22.93
C ASN A 101 -3.85 -7.83 -22.21
N PHE A 102 -3.54 -7.51 -20.96
CA PHE A 102 -4.33 -6.55 -20.21
C PHE A 102 -4.15 -5.13 -20.78
N THR A 103 -5.27 -4.49 -21.14
CA THR A 103 -5.29 -3.11 -21.67
C THR A 103 -6.30 -2.23 -20.93
N LYS A 104 -6.25 -0.91 -21.18
CA LYS A 104 -7.21 0.04 -20.60
C LYS A 104 -8.68 -0.28 -20.94
N ASN A 105 -8.93 -0.99 -22.04
CA ASN A 105 -10.28 -1.39 -22.45
C ASN A 105 -10.88 -2.49 -21.57
N ASN A 106 -10.04 -3.25 -20.87
CA ASN A 106 -10.49 -4.36 -20.01
C ASN A 106 -10.75 -3.91 -18.55
N ILE A 107 -10.42 -2.66 -18.20
CA ILE A 107 -10.42 -2.22 -16.80
C ILE A 107 -11.83 -2.29 -16.20
N ASP A 108 -12.86 -1.85 -16.92
CA ASP A 108 -14.20 -1.74 -16.34
C ASP A 108 -14.76 -3.13 -15.99
N GLU A 109 -14.53 -4.14 -16.83
CA GLU A 109 -14.87 -5.55 -16.52
C GLU A 109 -14.09 -6.08 -15.32
N LEU A 110 -12.79 -5.78 -15.25
CA LEU A 110 -11.95 -6.20 -14.13
C LEU A 110 -12.33 -5.55 -12.82
N VAL A 111 -12.77 -4.30 -12.82
CA VAL A 111 -13.25 -3.60 -11.62
C VAL A 111 -14.42 -4.36 -11.01
N ASP A 112 -15.39 -4.78 -11.83
CA ASP A 112 -16.54 -5.55 -11.37
C ASP A 112 -16.15 -6.95 -10.89
N LEU A 113 -15.25 -7.63 -11.62
CA LEU A 113 -14.75 -8.94 -11.24
C LEU A 113 -13.95 -8.89 -9.93
N ASP A 114 -13.00 -7.96 -9.80
CA ASP A 114 -12.19 -7.71 -8.61
C ASP A 114 -13.09 -7.42 -7.41
N LYS A 115 -14.14 -6.62 -7.60
CA LYS A 115 -15.16 -6.37 -6.58
C LYS A 115 -15.87 -7.65 -6.14
N SER A 116 -16.28 -8.49 -7.10
CA SER A 116 -17.01 -9.72 -6.81
C SER A 116 -16.16 -10.73 -6.03
N ILE A 117 -14.87 -10.84 -6.36
CA ILE A 117 -13.94 -11.79 -5.74
C ILE A 117 -13.54 -11.31 -4.33
N PHE A 118 -13.24 -10.02 -4.19
CA PHE A 118 -12.67 -9.47 -2.96
C PHE A 118 -13.69 -8.81 -2.04
N SER A 119 -14.98 -8.80 -2.39
CA SER A 119 -16.04 -8.43 -1.44
C SER A 119 -15.96 -9.36 -0.21
N PRO A 120 -15.94 -8.85 1.04
CA PRO A 120 -16.28 -7.49 1.49
C PRO A 120 -15.09 -6.52 1.64
N TYR A 121 -13.87 -6.93 1.33
CA TYR A 121 -12.63 -6.17 1.53
C TYR A 121 -12.22 -5.33 0.30
N TRP A 122 -13.05 -5.32 -0.75
CA TRP A 122 -12.75 -4.64 -1.99
C TRP A 122 -12.60 -3.14 -1.82
N GLN A 123 -11.43 -2.62 -2.21
CA GLN A 123 -11.04 -1.23 -2.03
C GLN A 123 -10.30 -0.68 -3.25
N ASN A 124 -10.36 -1.41 -4.37
CA ASN A 124 -9.71 -1.04 -5.61
C ASN A 124 -10.57 -0.05 -6.41
N SER A 125 -9.97 0.59 -7.41
CA SER A 125 -10.69 1.53 -8.27
C SER A 125 -10.12 1.52 -9.68
N ARG A 126 -10.90 2.03 -10.64
CA ARG A 126 -10.45 2.25 -12.01
C ARG A 126 -9.14 3.05 -12.07
N ALA A 127 -9.00 4.06 -11.22
CA ALA A 127 -7.78 4.88 -11.15
C ALA A 127 -6.56 4.06 -10.69
N ALA A 128 -6.73 3.19 -9.68
CA ALA A 128 -5.67 2.32 -9.19
C ALA A 128 -5.23 1.28 -10.24
N PHE A 129 -6.15 0.75 -11.05
CA PHE A 129 -5.81 -0.10 -12.19
C PHE A 129 -5.01 0.63 -13.27
N ILE A 130 -5.37 1.88 -13.57
CA ILE A 130 -4.63 2.72 -14.52
C ILE A 130 -3.21 3.00 -13.99
N GLU A 131 -3.08 3.41 -12.73
CA GLU A 131 -1.80 3.64 -12.08
C GLU A 131 -0.91 2.40 -12.13
N THR A 132 -1.49 1.22 -11.84
CA THR A 132 -0.78 -0.06 -11.93
C THR A 132 -0.29 -0.33 -13.35
N LEU A 133 -1.17 -0.23 -14.35
CA LEU A 133 -0.83 -0.47 -15.76
C LEU A 133 0.27 0.50 -16.25
N ASP A 134 0.14 1.79 -15.91
CA ASP A 134 1.10 2.81 -16.30
C ASP A 134 2.45 2.60 -15.57
N SER A 135 2.45 2.12 -14.32
CA SER A 135 3.68 1.77 -13.58
C SER A 135 4.40 0.54 -14.15
N CYS A 136 3.65 -0.45 -14.65
CA CYS A 136 4.22 -1.64 -15.29
C CYS A 136 4.95 -1.30 -16.59
N ASN A 137 4.41 -0.34 -17.36
CA ASN A 137 5.03 0.12 -18.61
C ASN A 137 6.31 0.96 -18.39
N GLN A 138 6.57 1.42 -17.16
CA GLN A 138 7.81 2.13 -16.80
C GLN A 138 8.90 1.22 -16.23
N ASN A 139 8.61 -0.07 -16.04
CA ASN A 139 9.64 -1.05 -15.69
C ASN A 139 10.44 -1.44 -16.95
N PHE A 140 11.50 -0.67 -17.21
CA PHE A 140 12.62 -1.12 -18.01
C PHE A 140 13.37 -2.21 -17.22
N LEU A 141 12.88 -3.45 -17.28
CA LEU A 141 13.70 -4.63 -17.00
C LEU A 141 14.52 -4.98 -18.25
#